data_AF-A0A183HEN8-F1
#
_entry.id   AF-A0A183HEN8-F1
#
_cell.length_a   1.000
_cell.length_b   1.000
_cell.length_c   1.000
_cell.angle_alpha   90.00
_cell.angle_beta   90.00
_cell.angle_gamma   90.00
#
_symmetry.space_group_name_H-M   'P 1'
#
loop_
_entity.id
_entity.type
_entity.pdbx_description
1 polymer ?
#
loop_
_entity_poly.entity_id
_entity_poly.type
_entity_poly.pdbx_seq_one_letter_code
_entity_poly.pdbx_strand_id
1 'polypeptide(L)'
;MLTYAHRTDDKIKALISIAETAKELDRYEEAFNSFVEVESLENTLNICDAKKADTSLCIANTAANIDSFTVKEVLEFFRKSECLTIYNHQKKTLYENMLAYMDENDVDKNLRVEIETKLESLGNDAEDDDDEKSKNDDEKEENFFDKWDELSDTQILARCNEEANRHSMKERIRSEKDKKINLYGETRMHEAARGNDTQYLKMLIEM
;
A
#
# COMPACT_ATOMS: atom_id res chain seq x y z
N MET A 1 -7.84 16.20 10.79
CA MET A 1 -6.58 15.44 10.69
C MET A 1 -5.39 16.31 10.28
N LEU A 2 -5.53 17.20 9.28
CA LEU A 2 -4.42 18.01 8.76
C LEU A 2 -3.82 19.03 9.75
N THR A 3 -4.56 19.47 10.77
CA THR A 3 -4.13 20.44 11.78
C THR A 3 -2.99 19.96 12.70
N TYR A 4 -2.67 18.67 12.68
CA TYR A 4 -1.63 18.06 13.54
C TYR A 4 -0.40 17.55 12.77
N ALA A 5 -0.41 17.63 11.43
CA ALA A 5 0.74 17.24 10.63
C ALA A 5 1.76 18.38 10.58
N HIS A 6 2.87 18.25 11.32
CA HIS A 6 3.93 19.25 11.36
C HIS A 6 4.94 19.12 10.22
N ARG A 7 4.98 17.95 9.55
CA ARG A 7 5.85 17.69 8.40
C ARG A 7 4.99 17.49 7.15
N THR A 8 5.47 18.02 6.02
CA THR A 8 4.77 17.92 4.73
C THR A 8 4.54 16.46 4.31
N ASP A 9 5.46 15.55 4.63
CA ASP A 9 5.29 14.10 4.38
C ASP A 9 4.10 13.50 5.12
N ASP A 10 3.89 13.90 6.38
CA ASP A 10 2.75 13.43 7.17
C ASP A 10 1.43 14.02 6.63
N LYS A 11 1.50 15.25 6.11
CA LYS A 11 0.36 15.89 5.43
C LYS A 11 -0.01 15.15 4.15
N ILE A 12 0.96 14.76 3.33
CA ILE A 12 0.74 13.96 2.11
C ILE A 12 0.06 12.64 2.47
N LYS A 13 0.61 11.88 3.43
CA LYS A 13 0.01 10.61 3.86
C LYS A 13 -1.42 10.77 4.34
N ALA A 14 -1.68 11.78 5.16
CA ALA A 14 -3.02 12.07 5.66
C ALA A 14 -3.99 12.43 4.52
N LEU A 15 -3.55 13.24 3.55
CA LEU A 15 -4.37 13.60 2.39
C LEU A 15 -4.67 12.39 1.49
N ILE A 16 -3.69 11.51 1.26
CA ILE A 16 -3.90 10.27 0.50
C ILE A 16 -4.96 9.41 1.20
N SER A 17 -4.84 9.19 2.51
CA SER A 17 -5.84 8.40 3.26
C SER A 17 -7.23 9.03 3.22
N ILE A 18 -7.33 10.37 3.29
CA ILE A 18 -8.60 11.08 3.13
C ILE A 18 -9.16 10.88 1.73
N ALA A 19 -8.31 11.00 0.69
CA ALA A 19 -8.72 10.87 -0.70
C ALA A 19 -9.22 9.46 -1.02
N GLU A 20 -8.51 8.43 -0.56
CA GLU A 20 -8.91 7.03 -0.70
C GLU A 20 -10.24 6.76 0.01
N THR A 21 -10.40 7.22 1.25
CA THR A 21 -11.65 7.09 2.00
C THR A 21 -12.80 7.82 1.30
N ALA A 22 -12.57 9.01 0.75
CA ALA A 22 -13.58 9.77 0.02
C ALA A 22 -14.00 9.04 -1.26
N LYS A 23 -13.04 8.43 -1.97
CA LYS A 23 -13.31 7.60 -3.16
C LYS A 23 -14.15 6.37 -2.82
N GLU A 24 -13.87 5.69 -1.71
CA GLU A 24 -14.66 4.54 -1.23
C GLU A 24 -16.09 4.91 -0.81
N LEU A 25 -16.34 6.19 -0.51
CA LEU A 25 -17.65 6.73 -0.15
C LEU A 25 -18.34 7.44 -1.34
N ASP A 26 -17.87 7.22 -2.57
CA ASP A 26 -18.36 7.86 -3.80
C ASP A 26 -18.34 9.41 -3.77
N ARG A 27 -17.50 9.99 -2.90
CA ARG A 27 -17.30 11.44 -2.79
C ARG A 27 -16.13 11.87 -3.67
N TYR A 28 -16.27 11.64 -4.98
CA TYR A 28 -15.17 11.80 -5.93
C TYR A 28 -14.63 13.23 -6.02
N GLU A 29 -15.46 14.26 -5.92
CA GLU A 29 -14.98 15.66 -5.92
C GLU A 29 -14.03 15.96 -4.75
N GLU A 30 -14.30 15.43 -3.56
CA GLU A 30 -13.44 15.59 -2.39
C GLU A 30 -12.15 14.79 -2.51
N ALA A 31 -12.25 13.56 -3.03
CA ALA A 31 -11.08 12.75 -3.33
C ALA A 31 -10.17 13.45 -4.35
N PHE A 32 -10.75 14.01 -5.41
CA PHE A 32 -10.03 14.73 -6.45
C PHE A 32 -9.29 15.95 -5.89
N ASN A 33 -9.99 16.80 -5.13
CA ASN A 33 -9.38 17.97 -4.49
C ASN A 33 -8.23 17.58 -3.55
N SER A 34 -8.39 16.47 -2.82
CA SER A 34 -7.35 15.95 -1.93
C SER A 34 -6.12 15.46 -2.70
N PHE A 35 -6.30 14.72 -3.81
CA PHE A 35 -5.19 14.28 -4.66
C PHE A 35 -4.49 15.45 -5.38
N VAL A 36 -5.23 16.47 -5.81
CA VAL A 36 -4.63 17.70 -6.37
C VAL A 36 -3.78 18.43 -5.33
N GLU A 37 -4.22 18.48 -4.08
CA GLU A 37 -3.40 19.02 -2.98
C GLU A 37 -2.14 18.17 -2.75
N VAL A 38 -2.25 16.83 -2.81
CA VAL A 38 -1.09 15.93 -2.75
C VAL A 38 -0.10 16.23 -3.87
N GLU A 39 -0.55 16.33 -5.12
CA GLU A 39 0.31 16.63 -6.26
C GLU A 39 1.06 17.97 -6.07
N SER A 40 0.39 18.99 -5.53
CA SER A 40 1.03 20.28 -5.23
C SER A 40 2.13 20.16 -4.18
N LEU A 41 1.90 19.37 -3.13
CA LEU A 41 2.90 19.12 -2.07
C LEU A 41 4.07 18.26 -2.58
N GLU A 42 3.79 17.24 -3.38
CA GLU A 42 4.80 16.36 -3.99
C GLU A 42 5.68 17.09 -5.00
N ASN A 43 5.17 18.13 -5.66
CA ASN A 43 5.99 19.00 -6.52
C ASN A 43 6.87 19.97 -5.73
N THR A 44 6.47 20.31 -4.50
CA THR A 44 7.26 21.16 -3.59
C THR A 44 8.38 20.38 -2.91
N LEU A 45 8.16 19.09 -2.68
CA LEU A 45 9.14 18.16 -2.12
C LEU A 45 9.89 17.46 -3.26
N ASN A 46 11.14 17.08 -3.04
CA ASN A 46 11.89 16.27 -4.02
C ASN A 46 11.47 14.78 -3.94
N ILE A 47 10.17 14.51 -4.14
CA ILE A 47 9.59 13.17 -4.15
C ILE A 47 9.96 12.47 -5.47
N CYS A 48 10.17 11.15 -5.41
CA CYS A 48 10.50 10.36 -6.58
C CYS A 48 9.37 10.38 -7.64
N ASP A 49 9.76 10.34 -8.91
CA ASP A 49 8.83 10.47 -10.03
C ASP A 49 7.80 9.33 -10.08
N ALA A 50 8.16 8.14 -9.60
CA ALA A 50 7.24 7.01 -9.46
C ALA A 50 5.99 7.36 -8.63
N LYS A 51 6.17 8.03 -7.48
CA LYS A 51 5.04 8.44 -6.62
C LYS A 51 4.20 9.53 -7.25
N LYS A 52 4.84 10.48 -7.94
CA LYS A 52 4.12 11.51 -8.70
C LYS A 52 3.27 10.89 -9.81
N ALA A 53 3.75 9.82 -10.43
CA ALA A 53 2.99 9.05 -11.41
C ALA A 53 1.78 8.36 -10.76
N ASP A 54 1.95 7.74 -9.59
CA ASP A 54 0.83 7.13 -8.84
C ASP A 54 -0.23 8.18 -8.47
N THR A 55 0.18 9.34 -7.94
CA THR A 55 -0.74 10.44 -7.62
C THR A 55 -1.48 10.93 -8.87
N SER A 56 -0.79 11.13 -9.99
CA SER A 56 -1.40 11.54 -11.25
C SER A 56 -2.41 10.52 -11.77
N LEU A 57 -2.11 9.22 -11.63
CA LEU A 57 -3.02 8.14 -11.97
C LEU A 57 -4.29 8.17 -11.10
N CYS A 58 -4.13 8.39 -9.79
CA CYS A 58 -5.25 8.57 -8.88
C CYS A 58 -6.13 9.77 -9.25
N ILE A 59 -5.53 10.91 -9.64
CA ILE A 59 -6.25 12.09 -10.12
C ILE A 59 -7.07 11.74 -11.36
N ALA A 60 -6.46 11.12 -12.37
CA ALA A 60 -7.15 10.77 -13.61
C ALA A 60 -8.31 9.79 -13.39
N ASN A 61 -8.09 8.75 -12.59
CA ASN A 61 -9.13 7.78 -12.24
C ASN A 61 -10.27 8.44 -11.45
N THR A 62 -9.96 9.32 -10.50
CA THR A 62 -10.99 10.03 -9.73
C THR A 62 -11.78 10.99 -10.62
N ALA A 63 -11.12 11.72 -11.53
CA ALA A 63 -11.76 12.62 -12.47
C ALA A 63 -12.75 11.91 -13.41
N ALA A 64 -12.44 10.67 -13.79
CA ALA A 64 -13.31 9.84 -14.63
C ALA A 64 -14.69 9.53 -14.00
N ASN A 65 -14.80 9.62 -12.67
CA ASN A 65 -16.02 9.36 -11.91
C ASN A 65 -16.77 10.65 -11.50
N ILE A 66 -16.35 11.82 -12.00
CA ILE A 66 -16.95 13.12 -11.68
C ILE A 66 -17.73 13.65 -12.89
N ASP A 67 -19.05 13.78 -12.74
CA ASP A 67 -19.96 14.25 -13.79
C ASP A 67 -19.71 15.70 -14.26
N SER A 68 -19.02 16.51 -13.44
CA SER A 68 -18.74 17.91 -13.78
C SER A 68 -17.67 18.07 -14.87
N PHE A 69 -16.82 17.06 -15.09
CA PHE A 69 -15.80 17.11 -16.11
C PHE A 69 -16.33 16.64 -17.46
N THR A 70 -15.92 17.33 -18.51
CA THR A 70 -16.16 16.90 -19.88
C THR A 70 -15.26 15.72 -20.24
N VAL A 71 -15.69 14.90 -21.20
CA VAL A 71 -14.90 13.78 -21.75
C VAL A 71 -13.49 14.23 -22.16
N LYS A 72 -13.38 15.44 -22.72
CA LYS A 72 -12.09 15.99 -23.12
C LYS A 72 -11.17 16.25 -21.93
N GLU A 73 -11.68 16.81 -20.84
CA GLU A 73 -10.91 17.10 -19.63
C GLU A 73 -10.44 15.79 -18.96
N VAL A 74 -11.31 14.79 -18.88
CA VAL A 74 -10.94 13.47 -18.35
C VAL A 74 -9.82 12.84 -19.18
N LEU A 75 -9.92 12.87 -20.51
CA LEU A 75 -8.86 12.38 -21.39
C LEU A 75 -7.55 13.19 -21.28
N GLU A 76 -7.61 14.48 -20.97
CA GLU A 76 -6.43 15.29 -20.69
C GLU A 76 -5.74 14.86 -19.38
N PHE A 77 -6.50 14.51 -18.33
CA PHE A 77 -5.93 13.94 -17.11
C PHE A 77 -5.25 12.59 -17.38
N PHE A 78 -5.89 11.71 -18.14
CA PHE A 78 -5.29 10.42 -18.51
C PHE A 78 -4.00 10.60 -19.33
N ARG A 79 -3.97 11.53 -20.30
CA ARG A 79 -2.75 11.85 -21.06
C ARG A 79 -1.64 12.40 -20.18
N LYS A 80 -1.98 13.30 -19.24
CA LYS A 80 -1.01 13.81 -18.26
C LYS A 80 -0.43 12.67 -17.43
N SER A 81 -1.27 11.72 -17.00
CA SER A 81 -0.81 10.53 -16.28
C SER A 81 0.08 9.64 -17.16
N GLU A 82 -0.28 9.39 -18.42
CA GLU A 82 0.51 8.59 -19.38
C GLU A 82 1.95 9.11 -19.49
N CYS A 83 2.12 10.43 -19.60
CA CYS A 83 3.44 11.07 -19.66
C CYS A 83 4.31 10.89 -18.39
N LEU A 84 3.68 10.61 -17.25
CA LEU A 84 4.36 10.45 -15.96
C LEU A 84 4.61 8.98 -15.61
N THR A 85 3.81 8.04 -16.11
CA THR A 85 3.97 6.61 -15.80
C THR A 85 5.30 6.05 -16.25
N ILE A 86 5.99 5.37 -15.33
CA ILE A 86 7.33 4.79 -15.56
C ILE A 86 7.19 3.27 -15.71
N TYR A 87 6.57 2.64 -14.73
CA TYR A 87 6.50 1.18 -14.63
C TYR A 87 5.34 0.58 -15.43
N ASN A 88 5.52 -0.65 -15.89
CA ASN A 88 4.51 -1.38 -16.66
C ASN A 88 3.21 -1.59 -15.87
N HIS A 89 3.28 -1.81 -14.55
CA HIS A 89 2.08 -1.92 -13.72
C HIS A 89 1.27 -0.60 -13.70
N GLN A 90 1.93 0.56 -13.62
CA GLN A 90 1.27 1.88 -13.67
C GLN A 90 0.60 2.11 -15.02
N LYS A 91 1.31 1.80 -16.12
CA LYS A 91 0.77 1.90 -17.48
C LYS A 91 -0.41 0.96 -17.69
N LYS A 92 -0.33 -0.27 -17.18
CA LYS A 92 -1.42 -1.24 -17.22
C LYS A 92 -2.67 -0.71 -16.52
N THR A 93 -2.54 -0.29 -15.26
CA THR A 93 -3.66 0.30 -14.51
C THR A 93 -4.22 1.55 -15.17
N LEU A 94 -3.35 2.39 -15.77
CA LEU A 94 -3.77 3.56 -16.53
C LEU A 94 -4.67 3.17 -17.71
N TYR A 95 -4.21 2.26 -18.58
CA TYR A 95 -4.97 1.86 -19.76
C TYR A 95 -6.24 1.10 -19.41
N GLU A 96 -6.23 0.27 -18.37
CA GLU A 96 -7.44 -0.38 -17.84
C GLU A 96 -8.48 0.66 -17.40
N ASN A 97 -8.08 1.68 -16.64
CA ASN A 97 -8.98 2.75 -16.21
C ASN A 97 -9.47 3.60 -17.39
N MET A 98 -8.62 3.88 -18.38
CA MET A 98 -9.00 4.60 -19.59
C MET A 98 -10.06 3.83 -20.38
N LEU A 99 -9.88 2.52 -20.56
CA LEU A 99 -10.84 1.68 -21.28
C LEU A 99 -12.18 1.58 -20.54
N ALA A 100 -12.15 1.40 -19.22
CA ALA A 100 -13.37 1.41 -18.42
C ALA A 100 -14.16 2.72 -18.59
N TYR A 101 -13.47 3.87 -18.58
CA TYR A 101 -14.11 5.16 -18.85
C TYR A 101 -14.68 5.27 -20.27
N MET A 102 -13.96 4.76 -21.27
CA MET A 102 -14.40 4.75 -22.67
C MET A 102 -15.58 3.80 -22.93
N ASP A 103 -15.80 2.79 -22.10
CA ASP A 103 -16.94 1.88 -22.24
C ASP A 103 -18.26 2.55 -21.81
N GLU A 104 -18.18 3.51 -20.89
CA GLU A 104 -19.34 4.27 -20.39
C GLU A 104 -19.60 5.57 -21.17
N ASN A 105 -18.63 6.04 -21.95
CA ASN A 105 -18.67 7.33 -22.65
C ASN A 105 -18.48 7.17 -24.17
N ASP A 106 -19.13 8.01 -24.96
CA ASP A 106 -18.98 7.99 -26.43
C ASP A 106 -17.64 8.62 -26.87
N VAL A 107 -16.56 7.83 -26.77
CA VAL A 107 -15.18 8.20 -27.13
C VAL A 107 -14.81 7.61 -28.50
N ASP A 108 -13.90 8.29 -29.22
CA ASP A 108 -13.45 7.86 -30.54
C ASP A 108 -12.93 6.40 -30.53
N LYS A 109 -13.46 5.59 -31.45
CA LYS A 109 -13.12 4.16 -31.57
C LYS A 109 -11.66 3.94 -31.93
N ASN A 110 -11.03 4.85 -32.68
CA ASN A 110 -9.61 4.70 -33.01
C ASN A 110 -8.73 4.86 -31.77
N LEU A 111 -9.07 5.81 -30.90
CA LEU A 111 -8.37 5.98 -29.62
C LEU A 111 -8.53 4.73 -28.74
N ARG A 112 -9.73 4.13 -28.69
CA ARG A 112 -9.95 2.88 -27.95
C ARG A 112 -9.03 1.76 -28.44
N VAL A 113 -8.99 1.54 -29.76
CA VAL A 113 -8.12 0.53 -30.39
C VAL A 113 -6.64 0.82 -30.11
N GLU A 114 -6.22 2.08 -30.11
CA GLU A 114 -4.85 2.47 -29.74
C GLU A 114 -4.51 2.05 -28.29
N ILE A 115 -5.40 2.35 -27.34
CA ILE A 115 -5.18 2.00 -25.92
C ILE A 115 -5.20 0.48 -25.71
N GLU A 116 -6.10 -0.25 -26.36
CA GLU A 116 -6.12 -1.72 -26.35
C GLU A 116 -4.80 -2.30 -26.86
N THR A 117 -4.29 -1.79 -27.99
CA THR A 117 -3.01 -2.23 -28.56
C THR A 117 -1.84 -1.95 -27.61
N LYS A 118 -1.81 -0.78 -26.97
CA LYS A 118 -0.79 -0.45 -25.97
C LYS A 118 -0.88 -1.38 -24.75
N LEU A 119 -2.08 -1.71 -24.28
CA LEU A 119 -2.27 -2.64 -23.18
C LEU A 119 -1.83 -4.07 -23.54
N GLU A 120 -2.12 -4.54 -24.75
CA GLU A 120 -1.65 -5.83 -25.25
C GLU A 120 -0.13 -5.90 -25.36
N SER A 121 0.53 -4.83 -25.84
CA SER A 121 2.00 -4.77 -25.89
C SER A 121 2.66 -4.91 -24.52
N LEU A 122 2.07 -4.36 -23.46
CA LEU A 122 2.57 -4.51 -22.09
C LEU A 122 2.47 -5.95 -21.57
N GLY A 123 1.50 -6.74 -22.08
CA GLY A 123 1.36 -8.15 -21.74
C GLY A 123 2.40 -9.04 -22.44
N ASN A 124 2.80 -8.67 -23.66
CA ASN A 124 3.79 -9.41 -24.43
C ASN A 124 5.23 -9.15 -23.95
N ASP A 125 5.51 -7.97 -23.39
CA ASP A 125 6.82 -7.65 -22.81
C ASP A 125 7.09 -8.40 -21.48
N ALA A 126 6.06 -8.99 -20.86
CA ALA A 126 6.19 -9.74 -19.60
C ALA A 126 6.70 -11.18 -19.81
N GLU A 127 6.84 -11.66 -21.04
CA GLU A 127 7.43 -12.98 -21.35
C GLU A 127 8.92 -12.92 -21.76
N ASP A 128 9.54 -11.73 -21.81
CA ASP A 128 10.91 -11.54 -22.31
C ASP A 128 11.87 -10.86 -21.32
N ASP A 129 11.52 -10.80 -20.03
CA ASP A 129 12.35 -10.21 -18.97
C ASP A 129 12.86 -11.27 -17.97
N ASP A 130 13.28 -12.41 -18.51
CA ASP A 130 14.05 -13.45 -17.82
C ASP A 130 15.26 -13.86 -18.66
N ASP A 131 16.05 -12.89 -19.17
CA ASP A 131 17.50 -13.03 -19.31
C ASP A 131 18.17 -11.76 -19.86
N GLU A 132 19.18 -11.29 -19.12
CA GLU A 132 20.27 -10.42 -19.57
C GLU A 132 20.06 -8.92 -19.90
N LYS A 133 20.63 -8.12 -18.98
CA LYS A 133 21.48 -6.90 -19.16
C LYS A 133 20.81 -5.52 -19.07
N SER A 134 20.94 -4.96 -17.87
CA SER A 134 21.64 -3.68 -17.70
C SER A 134 22.71 -3.84 -16.62
N LYS A 135 23.98 -3.67 -17.02
CA LYS A 135 25.14 -3.70 -16.13
C LYS A 135 25.42 -2.31 -15.55
N ASN A 136 25.78 -2.32 -14.27
CA ASN A 136 26.52 -1.33 -13.47
C ASN A 136 25.69 -0.27 -12.74
N ASP A 137 25.35 -0.55 -11.48
CA ASP A 137 26.11 0.04 -10.37
C ASP A 137 26.14 -0.95 -9.19
N ASP A 138 27.24 -0.93 -8.45
CA ASP A 138 27.61 -1.89 -7.40
C ASP A 138 26.61 -1.99 -6.23
N GLU A 139 25.67 -2.92 -6.31
CA GLU A 139 25.20 -3.64 -5.13
C GLU A 139 25.31 -5.13 -5.44
N LYS A 140 26.23 -5.80 -4.76
CA LYS A 140 26.15 -7.26 -4.65
C LYS A 140 24.81 -7.53 -3.97
N GLU A 141 23.79 -7.89 -4.74
CA GLU A 141 22.76 -8.80 -4.26
C GLU A 141 23.49 -10.10 -3.94
N GLU A 142 24.12 -10.14 -2.77
CA GLU A 142 24.24 -11.38 -2.04
C GLU A 142 22.80 -11.89 -1.97
N ASN A 143 22.49 -12.95 -2.71
CA ASN A 143 21.25 -13.70 -2.55
C ASN A 143 21.01 -13.81 -1.04
N PHE A 144 20.08 -13.00 -0.53
CA PHE A 144 19.84 -12.87 0.89
C PHE A 144 19.10 -14.14 1.28
N PHE A 145 19.90 -15.19 1.51
CA PHE A 145 19.42 -16.47 1.95
C PHE A 145 19.29 -16.37 3.45
N ASP A 146 18.05 -16.25 3.91
CA ASP A 146 17.77 -16.15 5.32
C ASP A 146 17.26 -17.49 5.89
N LYS A 147 17.12 -17.53 7.21
CA LYS A 147 16.75 -18.77 7.91
C LYS A 147 15.31 -19.22 7.62
N TRP A 148 14.51 -18.42 6.92
CA TRP A 148 13.16 -18.76 6.50
C TRP A 148 13.15 -19.46 5.15
N ASP A 149 14.12 -19.18 4.27
CA ASP A 149 14.27 -19.87 2.97
C ASP A 149 14.61 -21.36 3.14
N GLU A 150 15.21 -21.74 4.27
CA GLU A 150 15.48 -23.14 4.64
C GLU A 150 14.26 -23.88 5.20
N LEU A 151 13.16 -23.18 5.52
CA LEU A 151 12.00 -23.73 6.21
C LEU A 151 10.87 -24.03 5.23
N SER A 152 10.24 -25.19 5.39
CA SER A 152 8.99 -25.48 4.69
C SER A 152 7.85 -24.58 5.19
N ASP A 153 6.85 -24.34 4.35
CA ASP A 153 5.65 -23.55 4.69
C ASP A 153 5.02 -23.96 6.03
N THR A 154 5.00 -25.26 6.34
CA THR A 154 4.47 -25.78 7.61
C THR A 154 5.28 -25.33 8.83
N GLN A 155 6.61 -25.23 8.69
CA GLN A 155 7.51 -24.76 9.74
C GLN A 155 7.45 -23.23 9.87
N ILE A 156 7.30 -22.52 8.76
CA ILE A 156 7.07 -21.07 8.76
C ILE A 156 5.80 -20.74 9.54
N LEU A 157 4.69 -21.41 9.22
CA LEU A 157 3.41 -21.23 9.91
C LEU A 157 3.48 -21.57 11.39
N ALA A 158 4.15 -22.67 11.75
CA ALA A 158 4.35 -23.05 13.16
C ALA A 158 5.11 -21.96 13.93
N ARG A 159 6.19 -21.43 13.34
CA ARG A 159 7.01 -20.39 13.94
C ARG A 159 6.28 -19.05 14.06
N CYS A 160 5.50 -18.67 13.06
CA CYS A 160 4.63 -17.50 13.12
C CYS A 160 3.58 -17.63 14.24
N ASN A 161 2.99 -18.81 14.40
CA ASN A 161 2.01 -19.06 15.46
C ASN A 161 2.65 -19.00 16.86
N GLU A 162 3.83 -19.58 17.04
CA GLU A 162 4.61 -19.47 18.29
C GLU A 162 4.96 -18.02 18.62
N GLU A 163 5.40 -17.26 17.62
CA GLU A 163 5.77 -15.86 17.78
C GLU A 163 4.56 -14.97 18.10
N ALA A 164 3.42 -15.22 17.44
CA ALA A 164 2.15 -14.55 17.73
C ALA A 164 1.68 -14.84 19.18
N ASN A 165 1.75 -16.11 19.61
CA ASN A 165 1.43 -16.48 20.98
C ASN A 165 2.37 -15.80 22.00
N ARG A 166 3.67 -15.74 21.70
CA ARG A 166 4.66 -15.04 22.52
C ARG A 166 4.35 -13.55 22.61
N HIS A 167 4.05 -12.89 21.49
CA HIS A 167 3.70 -11.47 21.45
C HIS A 167 2.42 -11.17 22.22
N SER A 168 1.36 -11.93 21.98
CA SER A 168 0.09 -11.83 22.71
C SER A 168 0.30 -11.96 24.22
N MET A 169 1.11 -12.93 24.64
CA MET A 169 1.40 -13.14 26.05
C MET A 169 2.25 -12.00 26.65
N LYS A 170 3.23 -11.44 25.90
CA LYS A 170 3.98 -10.24 26.35
C LYS A 170 3.10 -9.00 26.48
N GLU A 171 2.16 -8.78 25.57
CA GLU A 171 1.20 -7.67 25.67
C GLU A 171 0.26 -7.84 26.86
N ARG A 172 -0.21 -9.06 27.13
CA ARG A 172 -0.98 -9.37 28.33
C ARG A 172 -0.18 -9.06 29.61
N ILE A 173 1.09 -9.45 29.67
CA ILE A 173 1.96 -9.11 30.81
C ILE A 173 2.15 -7.59 30.92
N ARG A 174 2.39 -6.89 29.81
CA ARG A 174 2.61 -5.44 29.79
C ARG A 174 1.37 -4.65 30.21
N SER A 175 0.20 -5.04 29.72
CA SER A 175 -1.09 -4.40 30.05
C SER A 175 -1.52 -4.65 31.49
N GLU A 176 -1.09 -5.76 32.09
CA GLU A 176 -1.44 -6.15 33.45
C GLU A 176 -0.28 -5.96 34.46
N LYS A 177 0.81 -5.31 34.05
CA LYS A 177 2.10 -5.24 34.78
C LYS A 177 1.99 -4.64 36.18
N ASP A 178 0.92 -3.89 36.46
CA ASP A 178 0.61 -3.37 37.80
C ASP A 178 -0.75 -3.85 38.32
N LYS A 179 -0.70 -4.73 39.32
CA LYS A 179 -1.70 -4.88 40.41
C LYS A 179 -3.08 -5.45 40.07
N LYS A 180 -3.24 -6.22 38.99
CA LYS A 180 -4.48 -7.00 38.81
C LYS A 180 -4.42 -8.28 39.66
N ILE A 181 -4.77 -8.12 40.93
CA ILE A 181 -4.97 -9.22 41.86
C ILE A 181 -6.36 -9.78 41.59
N ASN A 182 -6.48 -11.09 41.39
CA ASN A 182 -7.79 -11.71 41.20
C ASN A 182 -8.60 -11.68 42.51
N LEU A 183 -9.87 -12.10 42.48
CA LEU A 183 -10.74 -12.14 43.67
C LEU A 183 -10.18 -13.00 44.82
N TYR A 184 -9.21 -13.88 44.54
CA TYR A 184 -8.56 -14.77 45.49
C TYR A 184 -7.26 -14.20 46.07
N GLY A 185 -6.88 -12.97 45.74
CA GLY A 185 -5.62 -12.40 46.23
C GLY A 185 -4.40 -12.87 45.42
N GLU A 186 -4.60 -13.63 44.34
CA GLU A 186 -3.52 -14.21 43.56
C GLU A 186 -3.04 -13.25 42.47
N THR A 187 -1.73 -13.22 42.28
CA THR A 187 -1.10 -12.58 41.13
C THR A 187 -1.04 -13.57 39.97
N ARG A 188 -0.80 -13.08 38.74
CA ARG A 188 -0.59 -13.94 37.57
C ARG A 188 0.54 -14.96 37.76
N MET A 189 1.54 -14.64 38.58
CA MET A 189 2.62 -15.57 38.92
C MET A 189 2.08 -16.78 39.70
N HIS A 190 1.12 -16.58 40.60
CA HIS A 190 0.44 -17.66 41.31
C HIS A 190 -0.43 -18.50 40.37
N GLU A 191 -1.18 -17.86 39.47
CA GLU A 191 -1.99 -18.56 38.47
C GLU A 191 -1.13 -19.42 37.54
N ALA A 192 0.00 -18.87 37.09
CA ALA A 192 0.96 -19.58 36.24
C ALA A 192 1.61 -20.76 36.96
N ALA A 193 1.98 -20.60 38.24
CA ALA A 193 2.52 -21.67 39.07
C ALA A 193 1.50 -22.77 39.34
N ARG A 194 0.24 -22.41 39.59
CA ARG A 194 -0.85 -23.37 39.80
C ARG A 194 -1.18 -24.14 38.51
N GLY A 195 -1.10 -23.48 37.36
CA GLY A 195 -1.30 -24.07 36.04
C GLY A 195 -0.11 -24.90 35.53
N ASN A 196 1.01 -24.92 36.25
CA ASN A 196 2.28 -25.50 35.82
C ASN A 196 2.79 -24.95 34.46
N ASP A 197 2.43 -23.70 34.14
CA ASP A 197 2.83 -23.02 32.91
C ASP A 197 4.23 -22.42 33.09
N THR A 198 5.23 -23.29 32.92
CA THR A 198 6.64 -22.95 33.10
C THR A 198 7.15 -21.92 32.08
N GLN A 199 6.54 -21.82 30.90
CA GLN A 199 6.90 -20.83 29.88
C GLN A 199 6.39 -19.44 30.26
N TYR A 200 5.13 -19.35 30.69
CA TYR A 200 4.56 -18.08 31.15
C TYR A 200 5.24 -17.58 32.43
N LEU A 201 5.59 -18.47 33.35
CA LEU A 201 6.39 -18.13 34.54
C LEU A 201 7.75 -17.53 34.19
N LYS A 202 8.51 -18.16 33.28
CA LYS A 202 9.81 -17.64 32.85
C LYS A 202 9.67 -16.24 32.26
N MET A 203 8.68 -16.03 31.41
CA MET A 203 8.46 -14.73 30.78
C MET A 203 8.00 -13.63 31.75
N LEU A 204 7.24 -13.98 32.81
CA LEU A 204 6.91 -13.07 33.91
C LEU A 204 8.13 -12.66 34.74
N ILE A 205 9.16 -13.49 34.81
CA ILE A 205 10.42 -13.21 35.54
C ILE A 205 11.37 -12.36 34.69
N GLU A 206 11.41 -12.59 33.38
CA GLU A 206 12.35 -11.94 32.45
C GLU A 206 11.91 -10.54 31.96
N MET A 207 10.63 -10.14 32.14
CA MET A 207 10.05 -8.87 31.67
C MET A 207 9.96 -7.77 32.74
#